data_AF-A0A081RKI8-F1
#
_entry.id   AF-A0A081RKI8-F1
#
_cell.length_a   1.000
_cell.length_b   1.000
_cell.length_c   1.000
_cell.angle_alpha   90.00
_cell.angle_beta   90.00
_cell.angle_gamma   90.00
#
_symmetry.space_group_name_H-M   'P 1'
#
loop_
_entity.id
_entity.type
_entity.pdbx_description
1 polymer ?
#
loop_
_entity_poly.entity_id
_entity_poly.type
_entity_poly.pdbx_seq_one_letter_code
_entity_poly.pdbx_strand_id
1 'polypeptide(L)'
;YLDKIDESCSLIGAVNTVTNNDGILKGYNTDMDGFLEPLKKRNVDIKNSNVLLLGAGGAARAIVAGFAKEKAKKNHNCKQNNRKSK
;
A
#
# COMPACT_ATOMS: atom_id res chain seq x y z
N TYR A 1 -5.63 -19.52 -8.43
CA TYR A 1 -5.00 -19.62 -7.09
C TYR A 1 -5.74 -18.81 -6.02
N LEU A 2 -6.49 -17.75 -6.34
CA LEU A 2 -7.43 -17.10 -5.40
C LEU A 2 -8.77 -16.91 -6.09
N ASP A 3 -9.88 -17.12 -5.37
CA ASP A 3 -11.24 -17.00 -5.90
C ASP A 3 -11.73 -15.55 -5.83
N LYS A 4 -11.31 -14.83 -4.79
CA LYS A 4 -11.63 -13.42 -4.57
C LYS A 4 -10.41 -12.66 -4.08
N ILE A 5 -10.36 -11.38 -4.41
CA ILE A 5 -9.33 -10.45 -3.94
C ILE A 5 -10.03 -9.20 -3.44
N ASP A 6 -9.57 -8.67 -2.32
CA ASP A 6 -10.05 -7.39 -1.83
C ASP A 6 -9.68 -6.26 -2.81
N GLU A 7 -10.52 -5.24 -2.93
CA GLU A 7 -10.31 -4.12 -3.86
C GLU A 7 -8.99 -3.40 -3.57
N SER A 8 -8.59 -3.33 -2.30
CA SER A 8 -7.27 -2.83 -1.88
C SER A 8 -6.12 -3.61 -2.52
N CYS A 9 -6.24 -4.94 -2.62
CA CYS A 9 -5.22 -5.79 -3.22
C CYS A 9 -5.10 -5.58 -4.73
N SER A 10 -6.21 -5.29 -5.40
CA SER A 10 -6.24 -5.00 -6.84
C SER A 10 -5.47 -3.70 -7.15
N LEU A 11 -5.63 -2.68 -6.30
CA LEU A 11 -4.91 -1.41 -6.39
C LEU A 11 -3.40 -1.55 -6.10
N ILE A 12 -3.03 -2.40 -5.15
CA ILE A 12 -1.63 -2.61 -4.74
C ILE A 12 -0.90 -3.57 -5.69
N GLY A 13 -1.63 -4.53 -6.28
CA GLY A 13 -1.07 -5.63 -7.06
C GLY A 13 -0.37 -6.69 -6.20
N ALA A 14 -0.65 -6.74 -4.90
CA ALA A 14 -0.04 -7.71 -3.97
C ALA A 14 -1.03 -8.18 -2.91
N VAL A 15 -0.97 -9.47 -2.60
CA VAL A 15 -1.71 -10.14 -1.52
C VAL A 15 -0.70 -10.69 -0.52
N ASN A 16 -0.86 -10.38 0.76
CA ASN A 16 -0.01 -10.89 1.83
C ASN A 16 -0.78 -11.80 2.81
N THR A 17 -2.11 -11.78 2.78
CA THR A 17 -2.99 -12.49 3.69
C THR A 17 -4.07 -13.22 2.89
N VAL A 18 -4.34 -14.49 3.19
CA VAL A 18 -5.42 -15.25 2.56
C VAL A 18 -6.30 -15.84 3.64
N THR A 19 -7.61 -15.66 3.52
CA THR A 19 -8.59 -16.37 4.35
C THR A 19 -9.30 -17.42 3.51
N ASN A 20 -9.59 -18.57 4.11
CA ASN A 20 -10.41 -19.60 3.51
C ASN A 20 -11.74 -19.69 4.26
N ASN A 21 -12.83 -19.29 3.61
CA ASN A 21 -14.18 -19.45 4.15
C ASN A 21 -14.92 -20.47 3.28
N ASP A 22 -15.16 -21.66 3.84
CA ASP A 22 -15.90 -22.75 3.20
C ASP A 22 -15.40 -23.09 1.78
N GLY A 23 -14.08 -23.05 1.57
CA GLY A 23 -13.45 -23.35 0.28
C GLY A 23 -13.28 -22.15 -0.64
N ILE A 24 -13.77 -20.97 -0.25
CA ILE A 24 -13.54 -19.71 -0.98
C ILE A 24 -12.29 -19.05 -0.43
N LEU A 25 -11.24 -18.99 -1.25
CA LEU A 25 -10.00 -18.31 -0.92
C LEU A 25 -10.09 -16.83 -1.27
N LYS A 26 -10.08 -15.98 -0.23
CA LYS A 26 -10.08 -14.52 -0.38
C LYS A 26 -8.75 -13.92 0.05
N GLY A 27 -8.13 -13.17 -0.84
CA GLY A 27 -6.87 -12.46 -0.62
C GLY A 27 -7.07 -11.05 -0.06
N TYR A 28 -6.21 -10.66 0.88
CA TYR A 28 -6.16 -9.37 1.55
C TYR A 28 -4.71 -8.85 1.62
N ASN A 29 -4.59 -7.54 1.83
CA ASN A 29 -3.32 -6.86 2.04
C ASN A 29 -3.40 -6.05 3.33
N THR A 30 -2.87 -6.62 4.41
CA THR A 30 -2.92 -6.00 5.74
C THR A 30 -1.83 -4.96 5.96
N ASP A 31 -0.80 -4.92 5.11
CA ASP A 31 0.32 -3.96 5.26
C ASP A 31 -0.15 -2.52 5.02
N MET A 32 -1.12 -2.33 4.12
CA MET A 32 -1.72 -1.02 3.88
C MET A 32 -2.46 -0.51 5.12
N ASP A 33 -3.34 -1.33 5.69
CA ASP A 33 -4.11 -0.96 6.87
C ASP A 33 -3.19 -0.79 8.08
N GLY A 34 -2.20 -1.66 8.25
CA GLY A 34 -1.19 -1.57 9.31
C GLY A 34 -0.36 -0.27 9.26
N PHE A 35 -0.19 0.32 8.08
CA PHE A 35 0.48 1.62 7.94
C PHE A 35 -0.47 2.81 8.16
N LEU A 36 -1.70 2.73 7.67
CA LEU A 36 -2.67 3.83 7.77
C LEU A 36 -3.34 3.95 9.14
N GLU A 37 -3.55 2.83 9.84
CA GLU A 37 -4.26 2.81 11.13
C GLU A 37 -3.56 3.64 12.21
N PRO A 38 -2.22 3.57 12.41
CA PRO A 38 -1.52 4.43 13.36
C PRO A 38 -1.61 5.92 13.00
N LEU A 39 -1.64 6.27 11.71
CA LEU A 39 -1.80 7.66 11.25
C LEU A 39 -3.20 8.18 11.57
N LYS A 40 -4.23 7.36 11.33
CA LYS A 40 -5.62 7.66 11.69
C LYS A 40 -5.79 7.82 13.21
N LYS A 41 -5.22 6.91 14.01
CA LYS A 41 -5.23 6.99 15.48
C LYS A 41 -4.56 8.25 16.03
N ARG A 42 -3.60 8.83 15.30
CA ARG A 42 -2.93 10.08 15.65
C ARG A 42 -3.63 11.33 15.09
N ASN A 43 -4.80 11.19 14.46
CA ASN A 43 -5.51 12.28 13.75
C ASN A 43 -4.61 13.01 12.73
N VAL A 44 -3.69 12.29 12.09
CA VAL A 44 -2.90 12.86 10.99
C VAL A 44 -3.81 12.98 9.77
N ASP A 45 -4.10 14.20 9.35
CA ASP A 45 -4.87 14.41 8.12
C ASP A 45 -4.01 14.10 6.90
N ILE A 46 -4.34 12.99 6.24
CA ILE A 46 -3.70 12.52 5.02
C ILE A 46 -4.27 13.24 3.80
N LYS A 47 -5.49 13.75 3.89
CA LYS A 47 -6.19 14.34 2.75
C LYS A 47 -5.52 15.66 2.39
N ASN A 48 -5.17 15.83 1.11
CA ASN A 48 -4.44 17.00 0.60
C ASN A 48 -3.05 17.27 1.22
N SER A 49 -2.49 16.35 2.01
CA SER A 49 -1.15 16.53 2.55
C SER A 49 -0.07 16.20 1.52
N ASN A 50 1.12 16.79 1.72
CA ASN A 50 2.31 16.45 0.94
C ASN A 50 3.06 15.33 1.66
N VAL A 51 3.15 14.17 1.01
CA VAL A 51 3.79 12.98 1.57
C VAL A 51 5.09 12.70 0.84
N LEU A 52 6.22 12.67 1.56
CA LEU A 52 7.50 12.21 1.05
C LEU A 52 7.68 10.73 1.40
N LEU A 53 7.77 9.88 0.38
CA LEU A 53 8.09 8.47 0.57
C LEU A 53 9.56 8.20 0.24
N LEU A 54 10.28 7.66 1.22
CA LEU A 54 11.69 7.30 1.06
C LEU A 54 11.82 5.80 0.78
N GLY A 55 12.21 5.46 -0.44
CA GLY A 55 12.38 4.08 -0.90
C GLY A 55 11.35 3.67 -1.96
N ALA A 56 11.68 2.65 -2.75
CA ALA A 56 10.89 2.19 -3.90
C ALA A 56 10.61 0.67 -3.91
N GLY A 57 10.74 0.03 -2.73
CA GLY A 57 10.49 -1.41 -2.56
C GLY A 57 9.00 -1.77 -2.51
N GLY A 58 8.70 -3.05 -2.23
CA GLY A 58 7.32 -3.56 -2.18
C GLY A 58 6.43 -2.81 -1.18
N ALA A 59 6.95 -2.53 0.02
CA ALA A 59 6.23 -1.77 1.04
C ALA A 59 5.90 -0.33 0.59
N ALA A 60 6.84 0.34 -0.11
CA ALA A 60 6.61 1.67 -0.64
C ALA A 60 5.44 1.71 -1.63
N ARG A 61 5.31 0.69 -2.50
CA ARG A 61 4.20 0.59 -3.44
C ARG A 61 2.85 0.38 -2.74
N ALA A 62 2.82 -0.46 -1.71
CA ALA A 62 1.62 -0.68 -0.89
C ALA A 62 1.17 0.62 -0.20
N ILE A 63 2.12 1.37 0.36
CA ILE A 63 1.87 2.66 1.02
C ILE A 63 1.33 3.71 0.02
N VAL A 64 1.93 3.83 -1.17
CA VAL A 64 1.44 4.75 -2.22
C VAL A 64 0.01 4.42 -2.64
N ALA A 65 -0.31 3.14 -2.82
CA ALA A 65 -1.66 2.71 -3.16
C ALA A 65 -2.66 3.07 -2.04
N GLY A 66 -2.24 2.95 -0.77
CA GLY A 66 -3.06 3.38 0.36
C GLY A 66 -3.32 4.88 0.40
N PHE A 67 -2.27 5.69 0.18
CA PHE A 67 -2.40 7.14 0.07
C PHE A 67 -3.25 7.58 -1.13
N ALA A 68 -3.20 6.86 -2.25
CA ALA A 68 -4.04 7.11 -3.42
C ALA A 68 -5.53 6.86 -3.12
N LYS A 69 -5.87 5.84 -2.33
CA LYS A 69 -7.24 5.56 -1.87
C LYS A 69 -7.78 6.68 -0.96
N GLU A 70 -6.93 7.22 -0.09
CA GLU A 70 -7.26 8.30 0.86
C GLU A 70 -7.23 9.73 0.23
N LYS A 71 -7.08 9.84 -1.10
CA LYS A 71 -6.97 11.12 -1.84
C LYS A 71 -5.83 12.04 -1.33
N ALA A 72 -4.71 11.48 -0.90
CA ALA A 72 -3.51 12.28 -0.66
C ALA A 72 -2.98 12.84 -1.99
N LYS A 73 -2.56 14.11 -2.02
CA LYS A 73 -1.97 14.71 -3.22
C LYS A 73 -0.63 14.00 -3.49
N LYS A 74 -0.54 13.30 -4.63
CA LYS A 74 0.71 12.71 -5.14
C LYS A 74 1.80 13.79 -5.18
N ASN A 75 2.85 13.65 -4.39
CA ASN A 75 4.06 14.46 -4.54
C ASN A 75 5.31 13.59 -4.34
N HIS A 76 6.06 13.41 -5.44
CA HIS A 76 7.43 12.90 -5.55
C HIS A 76 7.72 11.44 -5.18
N ASN A 77 7.95 10.64 -6.24
CA ASN A 77 8.63 9.34 -6.18
C ASN A 77 10.14 9.59 -6.27
N CYS A 78 10.87 9.51 -5.16
CA CYS A 78 12.34 9.61 -5.19
C CYS A 78 12.94 8.23 -5.49
N LYS A 79 13.44 8.02 -6.72
CA LYS A 79 14.19 6.82 -7.10
C LYS A 79 15.59 6.88 -6.49
N GLN A 80 15.98 5.86 -5.71
CA GLN A 80 17.40 5.61 -5.45
C GLN A 80 18.09 5.25 -6.76
N ASN A 81 19.04 6.08 -7.16
CA ASN A 81 19.83 5.92 -8.37
C ASN A 81 20.96 4.92 -8.09
N ASN A 82 20.69 3.61 -8.17
CA ASN A 82 21.75 2.61 -8.15
C ASN A 82 22.47 2.60 -9.50
N ARG A 83 23.46 3.48 -9.64
CA ARG A 83 24.54 3.31 -10.62
C ARG A 83 25.25 2.00 -10.30
N LYS A 84 24.97 0.94 -11.07
CA LYS A 84 25.92 -0.16 -11.18
C LYS A 84 27.15 0.39 -11.92
N SER A 85 28.19 0.71 -11.14
CA SER A 85 29.56 0.74 -11.66
C SER A 85 29.94 -0.69 -12.03
N LYS A 86 30.68 -0.80 -13.13
CA LYS A 86 31.31 -2.02 -13.65
C LYS A 86 32.02 -2.84 -12.57
#